data_AF-A0A966HKF9-F1
#
_entry.id   AF-A0A966HKF9-F1
#
_cell.length_a   1.000
_cell.length_b   1.000
_cell.length_c   1.000
_cell.angle_alpha   90.00
_cell.angle_beta   90.00
_cell.angle_gamma   90.00
#
_symmetry.space_group_name_H-M   'P 1'
#
loop_
_entity.id
_entity.type
_entity.pdbx_description
1 polymer ?
#
loop_
_entity_poly.entity_id
_entity_poly.type
_entity_poly.pdbx_seq_one_letter_code
_entity_poly.pdbx_strand_id
1 'polypeptide(L)'
;MNYQIINSFINKLDPELAHSLAIQFLKNLYIPLFQSKDDEILKINIFGKEFLNPIGLAAGFDKNAEVYDKMFALGFGYAEVGTVTPRPQEGNSKPRVFRLVEDEAIINRLGFPSQGLVKIKSRIETKRVEGILGINIGPNKDSVSRIDDYVECFKNFHNLCSYICINISSPNTENLRNFHEQDNLKKLLSEIFNIKKTLSSKTPVLLKISPDINDVDIDMICKNILEFNLDGLVLTNTSVKQREDLINKQKNETGGLSGAPIKETSNLIIKKFFKIIK
;
A
#
# COMPACT_ATOMS: atom_id res chain seq x y z
N MET A 1 29.48 -4.60 -4.23
CA MET A 1 29.03 -4.99 -2.88
C MET A 1 28.27 -6.30 -3.01
N ASN A 2 28.70 -7.39 -2.36
CA ASN A 2 28.06 -8.70 -2.58
C ASN A 2 26.71 -8.76 -1.85
N TYR A 3 25.63 -8.53 -2.59
CA TYR A 3 24.25 -8.56 -2.09
C TYR A 3 23.93 -9.83 -1.32
N GLN A 4 24.48 -10.98 -1.74
CA GLN A 4 24.24 -12.26 -1.07
C GLN A 4 24.79 -12.28 0.37
N ILE A 5 25.96 -11.67 0.59
CA ILE A 5 26.55 -11.58 1.93
C ILE A 5 25.67 -10.70 2.82
N ILE A 6 25.26 -9.53 2.33
CA ILE A 6 24.40 -8.61 3.08
C ILE A 6 23.06 -9.27 3.39
N ASN A 7 22.45 -9.96 2.42
CA ASN A 7 21.19 -10.66 2.60
C ASN A 7 21.30 -11.74 3.69
N SER A 8 22.41 -12.50 3.71
CA SER A 8 22.64 -13.51 4.74
C SER A 8 22.71 -12.95 6.16
N PHE A 9 23.26 -11.75 6.34
CA PHE A 9 23.28 -11.08 7.65
C PHE A 9 21.93 -10.46 7.99
N ILE A 10 21.30 -9.77 7.03
CA ILE A 10 20.00 -9.11 7.20
C ILE A 10 18.92 -10.12 7.60
N ASN A 11 18.95 -11.33 7.06
CA ASN A 11 17.97 -12.38 7.36
C ASN A 11 18.06 -12.91 8.80
N LYS A 12 19.17 -12.68 9.51
CA LYS A 12 19.34 -13.05 10.92
C LYS A 12 18.87 -11.98 11.91
N LEU A 13 18.61 -10.76 11.45
CA LEU A 13 18.12 -9.66 12.28
C LEU A 13 16.61 -9.78 12.53
N ASP A 14 16.12 -9.10 13.56
CA ASP A 14 14.68 -8.81 13.67
C ASP A 14 14.20 -8.11 12.38
N PRO A 15 13.07 -8.54 11.76
CA PRO A 15 12.62 -7.97 10.50
C PRO A 15 12.30 -6.46 10.56
N GLU A 16 11.78 -5.96 11.68
CA GLU A 16 11.52 -4.52 11.82
C GLU A 16 12.80 -3.72 12.03
N LEU A 17 13.79 -4.27 12.73
CA LEU A 17 15.13 -3.67 12.86
C LEU A 17 15.82 -3.61 11.50
N ALA A 18 15.82 -4.73 10.76
CA ALA A 18 16.38 -4.79 9.41
C ALA A 18 15.73 -3.76 8.48
N HIS A 19 14.40 -3.63 8.52
CA HIS A 19 13.68 -2.63 7.75
C HIS A 19 14.05 -1.20 8.16
N SER A 20 14.16 -0.94 9.47
CA SER A 20 14.57 0.38 9.98
C SER A 20 15.98 0.76 9.53
N LEU A 21 16.92 -0.19 9.57
CA LEU A 21 18.29 -0.02 9.06
C LEU A 21 18.30 0.23 7.55
N ALA A 22 17.46 -0.47 6.78
CA ALA A 22 17.32 -0.25 5.35
C ALA A 22 16.84 1.18 5.04
N ILE A 23 15.82 1.68 5.75
CA ILE A 23 15.35 3.07 5.61
C ILE A 23 16.46 4.06 5.96
N GLN A 24 17.20 3.85 7.06
CA GLN A 24 18.32 4.71 7.43
C GLN A 24 19.45 4.70 6.40
N PHE A 25 19.78 3.54 5.85
CA PHE A 25 20.76 3.40 4.78
C PHE A 25 20.31 4.20 3.54
N LEU A 26 19.07 3.99 3.09
CA LEU A 26 18.50 4.66 1.92
C LEU A 26 18.47 6.17 2.05
N LYS A 27 18.13 6.71 3.23
CA LYS A 27 18.17 8.17 3.50
C LYS A 27 19.53 8.79 3.19
N ASN A 28 20.60 8.07 3.50
CA ASN A 28 21.98 8.53 3.36
C ASN A 28 22.62 8.03 2.05
N LEU A 29 21.92 7.20 1.28
CA LEU A 29 22.45 6.63 0.06
C LEU A 29 22.50 7.70 -1.02
N TYR A 30 23.72 8.05 -1.42
CA TYR A 30 23.96 8.80 -2.64
C TYR A 30 23.86 7.81 -3.81
N ILE A 31 22.83 7.93 -4.65
CA ILE A 31 22.58 7.00 -5.77
C ILE A 31 23.00 7.67 -7.09
N PRO A 32 24.23 7.44 -7.57
CA PRO A 32 24.53 7.50 -9.01
C PRO A 32 24.50 6.11 -9.66
N LEU A 33 24.04 5.07 -8.93
CA LEU A 33 24.35 3.66 -9.21
C LEU A 33 23.46 2.96 -10.25
N PHE A 34 22.28 3.50 -10.56
CA PHE A 34 21.35 2.91 -11.52
C PHE A 34 20.95 3.94 -12.58
N GLN A 35 21.90 4.26 -13.46
CA GLN A 35 21.68 5.15 -14.62
C GLN A 35 21.31 4.37 -15.89
N SER A 36 20.83 3.13 -15.78
CA SER A 36 20.25 2.44 -16.93
C SER A 36 18.89 3.06 -17.22
N LYS A 37 18.75 3.69 -18.38
CA LYS A 37 17.46 4.16 -18.87
C LYS A 37 16.53 2.96 -19.07
N ASP A 38 15.29 3.06 -18.60
CA ASP A 38 14.26 2.06 -18.88
C ASP A 38 14.03 1.93 -20.39
N ASP A 39 13.72 0.71 -20.85
CA ASP A 39 13.30 0.47 -22.22
C ASP A 39 11.95 1.15 -22.48
N GLU A 40 11.83 1.84 -23.62
CA GLU A 40 10.61 2.57 -24.00
C GLU A 40 9.38 1.64 -24.10
N ILE A 41 9.57 0.33 -24.35
CA ILE A 41 8.47 -0.65 -24.37
C ILE A 41 7.76 -0.81 -23.02
N LEU A 42 8.42 -0.46 -21.91
CA LEU A 42 7.87 -0.55 -20.56
C LEU A 42 6.98 0.65 -20.20
N LYS A 43 7.00 1.71 -21.00
CA LYS A 43 6.22 2.91 -20.72
C LYS A 43 4.72 2.61 -20.79
N ILE A 44 4.00 3.08 -19.79
CA ILE A 44 2.54 3.00 -19.74
C ILE A 44 1.94 4.35 -19.37
N ASN A 45 0.76 4.66 -19.91
CA ASN A 45 -0.01 5.83 -19.53
C ASN A 45 -1.20 5.41 -18.67
N ILE A 46 -1.21 5.83 -17.41
CA ILE A 46 -2.31 5.57 -16.48
C ILE A 46 -2.67 6.90 -15.81
N PHE A 47 -3.96 7.20 -15.70
CA PHE A 47 -4.48 8.44 -15.11
C PHE A 47 -3.98 9.73 -15.78
N GLY A 48 -3.68 9.68 -17.08
CA GLY A 48 -3.11 10.80 -17.82
C GLY A 48 -1.66 11.12 -17.40
N LYS A 49 -0.98 10.18 -16.73
CA LYS A 49 0.43 10.29 -16.32
C LYS A 49 1.23 9.19 -17.02
N GLU A 50 2.43 9.56 -17.48
CA GLU A 50 3.39 8.60 -18.02
C GLU A 50 4.16 7.95 -16.86
N PHE A 51 4.13 6.63 -16.80
CA PHE A 51 4.98 5.81 -15.94
C PHE A 51 6.11 5.27 -16.81
N LEU A 52 7.35 5.47 -16.38
CA LEU A 52 8.53 5.04 -17.16
C LEU A 52 8.60 3.51 -17.30
N ASN A 53 8.13 2.80 -16.26
CA ASN A 53 7.99 1.35 -16.24
C ASN A 53 6.81 0.95 -15.32
N PRO A 54 6.27 -0.28 -15.45
CA PRO A 54 5.08 -0.71 -14.70
C PRO A 54 5.39 -1.21 -13.29
N ILE A 55 6.66 -1.19 -12.85
CA ILE A 55 7.10 -1.80 -11.60
C ILE A 55 7.22 -0.72 -10.53
N GLY A 56 6.47 -0.85 -9.45
CA GLY A 56 6.49 0.10 -8.35
C GLY A 56 6.66 -0.54 -6.98
N LEU A 57 7.02 0.29 -6.01
CA LEU A 57 7.10 -0.10 -4.62
C LEU A 57 5.73 0.04 -3.95
N ALA A 58 5.23 -1.07 -3.40
CA ALA A 58 3.95 -1.10 -2.69
C ALA A 58 4.00 -0.35 -1.34
N ALA A 59 2.82 0.11 -0.88
CA ALA A 59 2.68 0.67 0.47
C ALA A 59 3.08 -0.30 1.57
N GLY A 60 3.50 0.25 2.70
CA GLY A 60 3.96 -0.47 3.88
C GLY A 60 5.47 -0.49 4.02
N PHE A 61 6.22 -0.26 2.93
CA PHE A 61 7.67 -0.08 2.99
C PHE A 61 8.03 1.32 3.50
N ASP A 62 7.86 2.37 2.69
CA ASP A 62 8.06 3.75 3.15
C ASP A 62 6.78 4.33 3.77
N LYS A 63 6.51 3.97 5.03
CA LYS A 63 5.27 4.37 5.70
C LYS A 63 5.17 5.87 5.96
N ASN A 64 6.31 6.57 6.06
CA ASN A 64 6.34 7.96 6.53
C ASN A 64 6.96 8.96 5.54
N ALA A 65 7.01 8.63 4.24
CA ALA A 65 7.61 9.46 3.18
C ALA A 65 9.07 9.84 3.46
N GLU A 66 9.87 8.88 3.91
CA GLU A 66 11.24 9.11 4.32
C GLU A 66 12.23 8.98 3.17
N VAL A 67 11.93 8.13 2.17
CA VAL A 67 12.86 7.67 1.13
C VAL A 67 12.20 7.40 -0.24
N TYR A 68 10.95 7.79 -0.47
CA TYR A 68 10.26 7.54 -1.76
C TYR A 68 11.03 8.08 -2.98
N ASP A 69 11.75 9.20 -2.83
CA ASP A 69 12.64 9.75 -3.86
C ASP A 69 13.77 8.78 -4.23
N LYS A 70 14.29 8.07 -3.24
CA LYS A 70 15.32 7.05 -3.44
C LYS A 70 14.78 5.84 -4.17
N MET A 71 13.48 5.56 -4.06
CA MET A 71 12.88 4.42 -4.74
C MET A 71 12.87 4.63 -6.26
N PHE A 72 12.60 5.85 -6.72
CA PHE A 72 12.72 6.21 -8.13
C PHE A 72 14.16 6.04 -8.62
N ALA A 73 15.14 6.50 -7.83
CA ALA A 73 16.56 6.36 -8.15
C ALA A 73 17.06 4.89 -8.15
N LEU A 74 16.33 3.97 -7.51
CA LEU A 74 16.60 2.53 -7.59
C LEU A 74 15.93 1.85 -8.80
N GLY A 75 15.17 2.59 -9.61
CA GLY A 75 14.55 2.11 -10.85
C GLY A 75 13.04 1.82 -10.75
N PHE A 76 12.39 2.07 -9.62
CA PHE A 76 10.93 1.93 -9.53
C PHE A 76 10.23 3.03 -10.33
N GLY A 77 9.31 2.65 -11.23
CA GLY A 77 8.50 3.60 -12.00
C GLY A 77 7.49 4.38 -11.15
N TYR A 78 7.11 3.84 -9.99
CA TYR A 78 6.28 4.52 -9.00
C TYR A 78 6.55 4.02 -7.57
N ALA A 79 6.15 4.80 -6.56
CA ALA A 79 6.28 4.42 -5.15
C ALA A 79 5.02 4.84 -4.39
N GLU A 80 4.47 3.93 -3.59
CA GLU A 80 3.30 4.20 -2.75
C GLU A 80 3.71 4.35 -1.27
N VAL A 81 3.57 5.54 -0.73
CA VAL A 81 3.83 5.85 0.68
C VAL A 81 2.63 5.47 1.56
N GLY A 82 2.88 5.08 2.80
CA GLY A 82 1.85 4.84 3.81
C GLY A 82 1.75 3.37 4.21
N THR A 83 0.65 2.91 4.82
CA THR A 83 -0.60 3.63 5.04
C THR A 83 -0.47 4.78 6.04
N VAL A 84 -0.87 5.97 5.60
CA VAL A 84 -0.91 7.20 6.42
C VAL A 84 -2.23 7.26 7.19
N THR A 85 -2.14 7.65 8.46
CA THR A 85 -3.28 7.93 9.34
C THR A 85 -3.30 9.42 9.72
N PRO A 86 -4.46 10.01 10.07
CA PRO A 86 -4.52 11.40 10.52
C PRO A 86 -3.58 11.70 11.69
N ARG A 87 -3.75 10.97 12.80
CA ARG A 87 -2.93 11.08 14.00
C ARG A 87 -1.77 10.08 13.97
N PRO A 88 -0.63 10.39 14.60
CA PRO A 88 0.42 9.40 14.83
C PRO A 88 -0.11 8.20 15.63
N GLN A 89 0.36 7.00 15.30
CA GLN A 89 0.12 5.80 16.10
C GLN A 89 1.25 4.79 15.95
N GLU A 90 1.53 4.07 17.03
CA GLU A 90 2.63 3.09 17.08
C GLU A 90 2.31 1.78 16.34
N GLY A 91 1.02 1.48 16.10
CA GLY A 91 0.54 0.19 15.61
C GLY A 91 0.38 -0.86 16.73
N ASN A 92 0.31 -2.14 16.37
CA ASN A 92 0.17 -3.24 17.34
C ASN A 92 1.49 -3.53 18.07
N SER A 93 1.45 -4.30 19.17
CA SER A 93 2.63 -4.68 19.94
C SER A 93 3.63 -5.52 19.13
N LYS A 94 4.93 -5.35 19.40
CA LYS A 94 6.01 -6.17 18.82
C LYS A 94 6.19 -7.47 19.64
N PRO A 95 6.69 -8.57 19.02
CA PRO A 95 7.01 -8.73 17.61
C PRO A 95 5.74 -8.89 16.75
N ARG A 96 5.78 -8.33 15.53
CA ARG A 96 4.62 -8.24 14.63
C ARG A 96 4.98 -8.35 13.15
N VAL A 97 6.22 -8.72 12.84
CA VAL A 97 6.69 -9.05 11.48
C VAL A 97 7.54 -10.30 11.58
N PHE A 98 7.25 -11.29 10.75
CA PHE A 98 7.85 -12.61 10.78
C PHE A 98 8.27 -12.98 9.36
N ARG A 99 9.54 -13.37 9.18
CA ARG A 99 10.06 -13.80 7.88
C ARG A 99 9.97 -15.31 7.77
N LEU A 100 9.30 -15.77 6.72
CA LEU A 100 9.19 -17.17 6.36
C LEU A 100 10.12 -17.38 5.18
N VAL A 101 11.42 -17.51 5.46
CA VAL A 101 12.48 -17.49 4.44
C VAL A 101 12.34 -18.66 3.46
N GLU A 102 12.02 -19.84 3.97
CA GLU A 102 11.80 -21.06 3.18
C GLU A 102 10.59 -20.94 2.25
N ASP A 103 9.63 -20.09 2.59
CA ASP A 103 8.38 -19.89 1.84
C ASP A 103 8.42 -18.60 0.98
N GLU A 104 9.55 -17.88 0.95
CA GLU A 104 9.68 -16.54 0.34
C GLU A 104 8.55 -15.58 0.75
N ALA A 105 8.22 -15.59 2.05
CA ALA A 105 7.03 -14.96 2.57
C ALA A 105 7.27 -14.12 3.84
N ILE A 106 6.29 -13.27 4.15
CA ILE A 106 6.24 -12.47 5.37
C ILE A 106 4.85 -12.58 5.96
N ILE A 107 4.76 -12.78 7.27
CA ILE A 107 3.54 -12.56 8.04
C ILE A 107 3.71 -11.26 8.83
N ASN A 108 2.72 -10.37 8.78
CA ASN A 108 2.75 -9.15 9.60
C ASN A 108 1.40 -8.81 10.22
N ARG A 109 1.46 -8.22 11.41
CA ARG A 109 0.32 -7.67 12.16
C ARG A 109 0.55 -6.23 12.59
N LEU A 110 1.05 -5.40 11.69
CA LEU A 110 1.53 -4.04 12.01
C LEU A 110 0.47 -3.10 12.60
N GLY A 111 -0.75 -3.07 12.04
CA GLY A 111 -1.83 -2.19 12.50
C GLY A 111 -1.57 -0.70 12.22
N PHE A 112 -1.14 -0.36 11.01
CA PHE A 112 -0.87 1.02 10.55
C PHE A 112 0.04 1.86 11.48
N PRO A 113 1.27 1.44 11.81
CA PRO A 113 2.24 2.34 12.43
C PRO A 113 2.52 3.52 11.49
N SER A 114 2.31 4.74 11.97
CA SER A 114 2.32 5.96 11.17
C SER A 114 2.74 7.14 12.04
N GLN A 115 3.58 8.03 11.50
CA GLN A 115 3.96 9.27 12.18
C GLN A 115 2.93 10.39 12.01
N GLY A 116 1.75 10.07 11.47
CA GLY A 116 0.64 10.98 11.31
C GLY A 116 0.75 11.86 10.07
N LEU A 117 -0.41 12.32 9.63
CA LEU A 117 -0.60 13.11 8.43
C LEU A 117 0.28 14.35 8.40
N VAL A 118 0.30 15.13 9.48
CA VAL A 118 1.02 16.42 9.54
C VAL A 118 2.50 16.26 9.23
N LYS A 119 3.16 15.28 9.84
CA LYS A 119 4.60 15.05 9.67
C LYS A 119 4.92 14.51 8.27
N ILE A 120 4.09 13.60 7.78
CA ILE A 120 4.29 12.97 6.47
C ILE A 120 4.05 13.99 5.35
N LYS A 121 3.00 14.81 5.46
CA LYS A 121 2.73 15.93 4.56
C LYS A 121 3.91 16.91 4.48
N SER A 122 4.43 17.34 5.62
CA SER A 122 5.58 18.24 5.67
C SER A 122 6.82 17.67 4.97
N ARG A 123 7.09 16.36 5.07
CA ARG A 123 8.18 15.71 4.33
C ARG A 123 7.98 15.73 2.82
N ILE A 124 6.76 15.45 2.37
CA ILE A 124 6.44 15.44 0.94
C ILE A 124 6.54 16.86 0.36
N GLU A 125 6.05 17.86 1.09
CA GLU A 125 6.13 19.27 0.68
C GLU A 125 7.57 19.77 0.59
N THR A 126 8.45 19.34 1.50
CA THR A 126 9.87 19.75 1.54
C THR A 126 10.75 18.97 0.57
N LYS A 127 10.32 17.79 0.10
CA LYS A 127 11.11 16.92 -0.79
C LYS A 127 10.37 16.59 -2.10
N ARG A 128 9.74 17.59 -2.72
CA ARG A 128 9.10 17.36 -4.02
C ARG A 128 10.15 16.93 -5.05
N VAL A 129 9.97 15.73 -5.57
CA VAL A 129 10.80 15.15 -6.63
C VAL A 129 9.91 14.72 -7.78
N GLU A 130 10.47 14.71 -8.98
CA GLU A 130 9.81 14.15 -10.15
C GLU A 130 9.65 12.63 -10.00
N GLY A 131 8.49 12.12 -10.42
CA GLY A 131 8.15 10.70 -10.29
C GLY A 131 6.68 10.49 -9.96
N ILE A 132 6.25 9.22 -9.97
CA ILE A 132 4.88 8.86 -9.64
C ILE A 132 4.79 8.47 -8.16
N LEU A 133 4.33 9.41 -7.33
CA LEU A 133 4.07 9.20 -5.90
C LEU A 133 2.60 8.84 -5.66
N GLY A 134 2.34 7.66 -5.13
CA GLY A 134 1.05 7.27 -4.56
C GLY A 134 1.00 7.52 -3.05
N ILE A 135 -0.16 7.89 -2.52
CA ILE A 135 -0.36 7.98 -1.06
C ILE A 135 -1.48 7.03 -0.63
N ASN A 136 -1.10 6.02 0.13
CA ASN A 136 -2.01 5.07 0.75
C ASN A 136 -2.54 5.65 2.07
N ILE A 137 -3.87 5.75 2.22
CA ILE A 137 -4.52 6.36 3.38
C ILE A 137 -5.39 5.35 4.12
N GLY A 138 -5.49 5.50 5.44
CA GLY A 138 -6.25 4.63 6.33
C GLY A 138 -6.61 5.32 7.65
N PRO A 139 -7.58 4.79 8.39
CA PRO A 139 -8.00 5.37 9.65
C PRO A 139 -7.07 5.01 10.81
N ASN A 140 -7.06 5.84 11.83
CA ASN A 140 -6.51 5.50 13.13
C ASN A 140 -7.31 4.36 13.78
N LYS A 141 -6.63 3.53 14.60
CA LYS A 141 -7.25 2.38 15.28
C LYS A 141 -8.41 2.77 16.20
N ASP A 142 -8.24 3.88 16.91
CA ASP A 142 -9.15 4.43 17.91
C ASP A 142 -10.11 5.50 17.34
N SER A 143 -10.22 5.61 16.01
CA SER A 143 -11.08 6.62 15.40
C SER A 143 -12.55 6.35 15.69
N VAL A 144 -13.25 7.41 16.11
CA VAL A 144 -14.71 7.43 16.27
C VAL A 144 -15.39 7.30 14.91
N SER A 145 -14.84 7.95 13.89
CA SER A 145 -15.36 7.94 12.52
C SER A 145 -14.23 7.69 11.53
N ARG A 146 -14.14 6.44 11.08
CA ARG A 146 -13.10 6.03 10.11
C ARG A 146 -13.24 6.73 8.76
N ILE A 147 -14.47 7.09 8.37
CA ILE A 147 -14.73 7.83 7.13
C ILE A 147 -14.12 9.23 7.23
N ASP A 148 -14.27 9.91 8.38
CA ASP A 148 -13.68 11.24 8.58
C ASP A 148 -12.16 11.20 8.50
N ASP A 149 -11.52 10.15 9.03
CA ASP A 149 -10.08 9.97 8.89
C ASP A 149 -9.63 9.86 7.42
N TYR A 150 -10.36 9.11 6.59
CA TYR A 150 -10.07 9.03 5.15
C TYR A 150 -10.25 10.38 4.47
N VAL A 151 -11.34 11.08 4.77
CA VAL A 151 -11.63 12.41 4.23
C VAL A 151 -10.57 13.43 4.66
N GLU A 152 -10.12 13.40 5.91
CA GLU A 152 -9.04 14.25 6.44
C GLU A 152 -7.73 14.00 5.70
N CYS A 153 -7.37 12.72 5.49
CA CYS A 153 -6.20 12.36 4.70
C CYS A 153 -6.32 12.84 3.25
N PHE A 154 -7.46 12.59 2.61
CA PHE A 154 -7.70 13.03 1.24
C PHE A 154 -7.55 14.55 1.07
N LYS A 155 -8.20 15.34 1.93
CA LYS A 155 -8.14 16.81 1.94
C LYS A 155 -6.71 17.35 1.95
N ASN A 156 -5.81 16.65 2.63
CA ASN A 156 -4.46 17.12 2.87
C ASN A 156 -3.43 16.63 1.85
N PHE A 157 -3.72 15.56 1.12
CA PHE A 157 -2.76 14.92 0.21
C PHE A 157 -3.11 15.05 -1.27
N HIS A 158 -4.36 15.40 -1.62
CA HIS A 158 -4.81 15.30 -3.01
C HIS A 158 -3.91 16.09 -3.98
N ASN A 159 -3.46 17.29 -3.63
CA ASN A 159 -2.60 18.11 -4.49
C ASN A 159 -1.08 17.82 -4.33
N LEU A 160 -0.70 16.79 -3.57
CA LEU A 160 0.69 16.45 -3.28
C LEU A 160 1.15 15.11 -3.89
N CYS A 161 0.26 14.40 -4.57
CA CYS A 161 0.56 13.07 -5.09
C CYS A 161 -0.05 12.84 -6.48
N SER A 162 0.39 11.76 -7.12
CA SER A 162 -0.09 11.32 -8.42
C SER A 162 -1.37 10.51 -8.32
N TYR A 163 -1.63 9.85 -7.20
CA TYR A 163 -2.90 9.19 -6.89
C TYR A 163 -3.03 8.97 -5.38
N ILE A 164 -4.26 8.81 -4.89
CA ILE A 164 -4.57 8.41 -3.52
C ILE A 164 -5.16 7.00 -3.53
N CYS A 165 -4.66 6.13 -2.66
CA CYS A 165 -5.15 4.77 -2.49
C CYS A 165 -5.84 4.62 -1.14
N ILE A 166 -7.16 4.38 -1.16
CA ILE A 166 -7.96 4.11 0.04
C ILE A 166 -7.76 2.65 0.45
N ASN A 167 -7.24 2.43 1.66
CA ASN A 167 -6.94 1.08 2.15
C ASN A 167 -8.01 0.54 3.09
N ILE A 168 -8.93 -0.25 2.55
CA ILE A 168 -9.97 -0.95 3.32
C ILE A 168 -9.63 -2.41 3.65
N SER A 169 -8.39 -2.87 3.37
CA SER A 169 -8.07 -4.29 3.25
C SER A 169 -7.08 -4.85 4.27
N SER A 170 -6.56 -4.02 5.17
CA SER A 170 -5.69 -4.47 6.26
C SER A 170 -6.41 -5.50 7.15
N PRO A 171 -5.86 -6.71 7.35
CA PRO A 171 -6.36 -7.67 8.35
C PRO A 171 -6.01 -7.26 9.79
N ASN A 172 -5.14 -6.24 9.94
CA ASN A 172 -4.48 -5.90 11.20
C ASN A 172 -5.14 -4.72 11.93
N THR A 173 -6.20 -4.18 11.32
CA THR A 173 -7.03 -3.10 11.86
C THR A 173 -8.43 -3.67 12.00
N GLU A 174 -8.89 -3.82 13.24
CA GLU A 174 -10.14 -4.48 13.58
C GLU A 174 -11.32 -3.90 12.77
N ASN A 175 -12.22 -4.74 12.26
CA ASN A 175 -13.41 -4.33 11.48
C ASN A 175 -13.14 -3.47 10.24
N LEU A 176 -11.89 -3.30 9.79
CA LEU A 176 -11.60 -2.48 8.61
C LEU A 176 -12.13 -3.14 7.34
N ARG A 177 -12.07 -4.48 7.27
CA ARG A 177 -12.57 -5.24 6.13
C ARG A 177 -14.10 -5.19 5.99
N ASN A 178 -14.85 -4.70 6.99
CA ASN A 178 -16.30 -4.50 6.88
C ASN A 178 -16.66 -3.41 5.85
N PHE A 179 -15.69 -2.57 5.44
CA PHE A 179 -15.84 -1.68 4.30
C PHE A 179 -15.93 -2.40 2.94
N HIS A 180 -15.74 -3.73 2.86
CA HIS A 180 -16.05 -4.48 1.64
C HIS A 180 -17.57 -4.72 1.48
N GLU A 181 -18.34 -4.60 2.57
CA GLU A 181 -19.79 -4.66 2.52
C GLU A 181 -20.34 -3.45 1.76
N GLN A 182 -21.38 -3.69 0.94
CA GLN A 182 -21.90 -2.73 -0.03
C GLN A 182 -22.22 -1.35 0.58
N ASP A 183 -22.95 -1.30 1.68
CA ASP A 183 -23.41 -0.04 2.27
C ASP A 183 -22.27 0.78 2.88
N ASN A 184 -21.29 0.11 3.50
CA ASN A 184 -20.13 0.78 4.09
C ASN A 184 -19.22 1.36 3.00
N LEU A 185 -19.00 0.60 1.92
CA LEU A 185 -18.21 1.08 0.79
C LEU A 185 -18.90 2.27 0.12
N LYS A 186 -20.20 2.18 -0.14
CA LYS A 186 -20.98 3.25 -0.76
C LYS A 186 -20.92 4.55 0.04
N LYS A 187 -21.07 4.47 1.37
CA LYS A 187 -20.93 5.63 2.27
C LYS A 187 -19.53 6.25 2.19
N LEU A 188 -18.48 5.43 2.27
CA LEU A 188 -17.10 5.89 2.20
C LEU A 188 -16.80 6.59 0.86
N LEU A 189 -17.16 5.97 -0.27
CA LEU A 189 -16.94 6.55 -1.59
C LEU A 189 -17.77 7.82 -1.79
N SER A 190 -19.00 7.88 -1.30
CA SER A 190 -19.82 9.10 -1.36
C SER A 190 -19.11 10.28 -0.69
N GLU A 191 -18.60 10.09 0.53
CA GLU A 191 -17.89 11.17 1.24
C GLU A 191 -16.59 11.57 0.55
N ILE A 192 -15.81 10.60 0.04
CA ILE A 192 -14.57 10.89 -0.70
C ILE A 192 -14.84 11.66 -1.99
N PHE A 193 -15.83 11.25 -2.78
CA PHE A 193 -16.14 11.92 -4.04
C PHE A 193 -16.81 13.29 -3.82
N ASN A 194 -17.60 13.45 -2.74
CA ASN A 194 -18.09 14.75 -2.31
C ASN A 194 -16.93 15.70 -2.00
N ILE A 195 -15.96 15.28 -1.17
CA ILE A 195 -14.83 16.16 -0.86
C ILE A 195 -13.91 16.39 -2.06
N LYS A 196 -13.71 15.38 -2.92
CA LYS A 196 -12.98 15.52 -4.20
C LYS A 196 -13.61 16.60 -5.08
N LYS A 197 -14.94 16.62 -5.18
CA LYS A 197 -15.69 17.63 -5.91
C LYS A 197 -15.54 19.01 -5.27
N THR A 198 -15.73 19.13 -3.96
CA THR A 198 -15.58 20.41 -3.23
C THR A 198 -14.19 21.01 -3.39
N LEU A 199 -13.14 20.18 -3.40
CA LEU A 199 -11.75 20.62 -3.58
C LEU A 199 -11.36 20.80 -5.06
N SER A 200 -12.27 20.55 -6.02
CA SER A 200 -11.97 20.50 -7.45
C SER A 200 -10.75 19.61 -7.77
N SER A 201 -10.60 18.53 -7.00
CA SER A 201 -9.42 17.68 -7.05
C SER A 201 -9.46 16.76 -8.26
N LYS A 202 -8.41 16.84 -9.10
CA LYS A 202 -8.22 15.94 -10.24
C LYS A 202 -7.45 14.66 -9.88
N THR A 203 -7.07 14.50 -8.62
CA THR A 203 -6.21 13.40 -8.18
C THR A 203 -6.96 12.07 -8.24
N PRO A 204 -6.44 11.07 -8.98
CA PRO A 204 -7.05 9.75 -9.08
C PRO A 204 -7.24 9.10 -7.71
N VAL A 205 -8.38 8.43 -7.54
CA VAL A 205 -8.74 7.68 -6.33
C VAL A 205 -8.78 6.20 -6.65
N LEU A 206 -7.95 5.45 -5.94
CA LEU A 206 -7.87 4.00 -6.03
C LEU A 206 -8.39 3.36 -4.75
N LEU A 207 -8.83 2.10 -4.85
CA LEU A 207 -9.24 1.29 -3.70
C LEU A 207 -8.38 0.04 -3.60
N LYS A 208 -7.80 -0.23 -2.42
CA LYS A 208 -6.97 -1.42 -2.15
C LYS A 208 -7.79 -2.51 -1.50
N ILE A 209 -7.87 -3.66 -2.16
CA ILE A 209 -8.81 -4.74 -1.80
C ILE A 209 -8.07 -5.96 -1.23
N SER A 210 -8.75 -6.66 -0.33
CA SER A 210 -8.27 -7.92 0.26
C SER A 210 -8.37 -9.06 -0.76
N PRO A 211 -7.41 -10.01 -0.80
CA PRO A 211 -7.59 -11.24 -1.57
C PRO A 211 -8.62 -12.19 -0.91
N ASP A 212 -8.90 -11.99 0.38
CA ASP A 212 -9.82 -12.82 1.16
C ASP A 212 -11.27 -12.31 1.06
N ILE A 213 -11.83 -12.30 -0.14
CA ILE A 213 -13.20 -11.86 -0.43
C ILE A 213 -13.95 -12.93 -1.21
N ASN A 214 -15.27 -12.99 -1.05
CA ASN A 214 -16.11 -13.92 -1.80
C ASN A 214 -16.59 -13.27 -3.12
N ASP A 215 -17.19 -14.06 -4.00
CA ASP A 215 -17.64 -13.59 -5.31
C ASP A 215 -18.79 -12.56 -5.22
N VAL A 216 -19.65 -12.66 -4.21
CA VAL A 216 -20.74 -11.71 -3.97
C VAL A 216 -20.18 -10.32 -3.65
N ASP A 217 -19.17 -10.26 -2.78
CA ASP A 217 -18.50 -9.00 -2.42
C ASP A 217 -17.76 -8.42 -3.64
N ILE A 218 -17.14 -9.26 -4.48
CA ILE A 218 -16.48 -8.80 -5.73
C ILE A 218 -17.50 -8.11 -6.63
N ASP A 219 -18.65 -8.73 -6.88
CA ASP A 219 -19.71 -8.16 -7.73
C ASP A 219 -20.23 -6.83 -7.17
N MET A 220 -20.44 -6.75 -5.85
CA MET A 220 -20.87 -5.53 -5.15
C MET A 220 -19.83 -4.41 -5.23
N ILE A 221 -18.55 -4.74 -5.06
CA ILE A 221 -17.45 -3.77 -5.18
C ILE A 221 -17.36 -3.26 -6.63
N CYS A 222 -17.45 -4.15 -7.62
CA CYS A 222 -17.47 -3.77 -9.04
C CYS A 222 -18.62 -2.82 -9.37
N LYS A 223 -19.82 -3.06 -8.83
CA LYS A 223 -20.95 -2.14 -8.98
C LYS A 223 -20.64 -0.74 -8.43
N ASN A 224 -20.05 -0.64 -7.25
CA ASN A 224 -19.65 0.65 -6.66
C ASN A 224 -18.56 1.34 -7.48
N ILE A 225 -17.57 0.59 -7.98
CA ILE A 225 -16.51 1.14 -8.83
C ILE A 225 -17.09 1.84 -10.07
N LEU A 226 -18.03 1.17 -10.74
CA LEU A 226 -18.70 1.71 -11.92
C LEU A 226 -19.63 2.89 -11.56
N GLU A 227 -20.38 2.79 -10.45
CA GLU A 227 -21.29 3.85 -10.00
C GLU A 227 -20.54 5.15 -9.69
N PHE A 228 -19.40 5.07 -8.99
CA PHE A 228 -18.60 6.24 -8.61
C PHE A 228 -17.55 6.65 -9.64
N ASN A 229 -17.40 5.92 -10.75
CA ASN A 229 -16.30 6.08 -11.71
C ASN A 229 -14.93 6.10 -11.02
N LEU A 230 -14.68 5.12 -10.14
CA LEU A 230 -13.40 5.02 -9.43
C LEU A 230 -12.26 4.83 -10.43
N ASP A 231 -11.16 5.56 -10.24
CA ASP A 231 -10.08 5.60 -11.21
C ASP A 231 -9.32 4.27 -11.33
N GLY A 232 -9.21 3.48 -10.24
CA GLY A 232 -8.57 2.18 -10.30
C GLY A 232 -8.61 1.36 -9.01
N LEU A 233 -7.98 0.18 -9.06
CA LEU A 233 -7.87 -0.74 -7.95
C LEU A 233 -6.43 -1.15 -7.69
N VAL A 234 -6.10 -1.40 -6.43
CA VAL A 234 -4.88 -2.09 -6.03
C VAL A 234 -5.24 -3.48 -5.54
N LEU A 235 -4.97 -4.47 -6.39
CA LEU A 235 -5.26 -5.89 -6.16
C LEU A 235 -3.91 -6.64 -6.04
N THR A 236 -3.53 -7.20 -4.89
CA THR A 236 -4.28 -7.31 -3.63
C THR A 236 -3.45 -6.94 -2.42
N ASN A 237 -4.10 -6.79 -1.26
CA ASN A 237 -3.41 -6.76 0.04
C ASN A 237 -2.99 -8.19 0.48
N THR A 238 -2.53 -8.32 1.72
CA THR A 238 -2.14 -9.60 2.34
C THR A 238 -3.35 -10.51 2.60
N SER A 239 -3.13 -11.83 2.59
CA SER A 239 -4.15 -12.84 2.90
C SER A 239 -4.05 -13.33 4.36
N VAL A 240 -5.15 -13.75 4.97
CA VAL A 240 -5.13 -14.50 6.25
C VAL A 240 -5.24 -16.02 6.06
N LYS A 241 -5.37 -16.48 4.81
CA LYS A 241 -5.49 -17.88 4.39
C LYS A 241 -4.14 -18.43 3.90
N GLN A 242 -4.14 -19.64 3.31
CA GLN A 242 -2.97 -20.27 2.65
C GLN A 242 -1.79 -20.50 3.60
N ARG A 243 -2.07 -21.15 4.73
CA ARG A 243 -1.07 -21.40 5.78
C ARG A 243 -0.74 -22.87 5.96
N GLU A 244 -1.59 -23.78 5.48
CA GLU A 244 -1.46 -25.21 5.73
C GLU A 244 -0.13 -25.74 5.19
N ASP A 245 0.20 -25.38 3.95
CA ASP A 245 1.34 -25.89 3.19
C ASP A 245 2.66 -25.15 3.43
N LEU A 246 2.67 -24.14 4.31
CA LEU A 246 3.90 -23.41 4.64
C LEU A 246 4.88 -24.29 5.44
N ILE A 247 6.16 -24.15 5.12
CA ILE A 247 7.26 -24.92 5.70
C ILE A 247 7.77 -24.26 6.99
N ASN A 248 7.86 -22.94 7.02
CA ASN A 248 8.47 -22.22 8.14
C ASN A 248 7.67 -22.40 9.44
N LYS A 249 8.38 -22.56 10.56
CA LYS A 249 7.78 -22.79 11.90
C LYS A 249 6.89 -21.64 12.39
N GLN A 250 7.07 -20.43 11.85
CA GLN A 250 6.30 -19.24 12.19
C GLN A 250 4.98 -19.12 11.40
N LYS A 251 4.59 -20.14 10.62
CA LYS A 251 3.36 -20.14 9.81
C LYS A 251 2.06 -19.91 10.58
N ASN A 252 2.06 -20.15 11.90
CA ASN A 252 0.90 -19.95 12.77
C ASN A 252 0.83 -18.55 13.39
N GLU A 253 1.78 -17.65 13.09
CA GLU A 253 1.75 -16.28 13.59
C GLU A 253 0.52 -15.52 13.06
N THR A 254 -0.18 -14.77 13.91
CA THR A 254 -1.35 -14.00 13.48
C THR A 254 -0.97 -12.83 12.56
N GLY A 255 -1.88 -12.44 11.68
CA GLY A 255 -1.71 -11.31 10.75
C GLY A 255 -1.88 -11.71 9.28
N GLY A 256 -1.49 -10.79 8.39
CA GLY A 256 -1.55 -10.99 6.95
C GLY A 256 -0.26 -11.60 6.38
N LEU A 257 -0.42 -12.63 5.56
CA LEU A 257 0.59 -13.30 4.74
C LEU A 257 0.79 -12.56 3.41
N SER A 258 2.05 -12.31 3.06
CA SER A 258 2.50 -11.82 1.75
C SER A 258 3.66 -12.66 1.21
N GLY A 259 3.99 -12.51 -0.07
CA GLY A 259 5.09 -13.22 -0.72
C GLY A 259 4.59 -14.27 -1.71
N ALA A 260 5.46 -15.22 -2.05
CA ALA A 260 5.17 -16.27 -3.04
C ALA A 260 3.85 -17.05 -2.80
N PRO A 261 3.48 -17.41 -1.56
CA PRO A 261 2.30 -18.25 -1.31
C PRO A 261 0.97 -17.63 -1.75
N ILE A 262 0.85 -16.30 -1.78
CA ILE A 262 -0.42 -15.64 -2.15
C ILE A 262 -0.53 -15.33 -3.65
N LYS A 263 0.47 -15.67 -4.46
CA LYS A 263 0.57 -15.30 -5.88
C LYS A 263 -0.64 -15.79 -6.68
N GLU A 264 -1.02 -17.06 -6.52
CA GLU A 264 -2.13 -17.65 -7.27
C GLU A 264 -3.46 -17.01 -6.89
N THR A 265 -3.73 -16.86 -5.60
CA THR A 265 -4.95 -16.21 -5.12
C THR A 265 -5.02 -14.74 -5.56
N SER A 266 -3.92 -14.00 -5.49
CA SER A 266 -3.87 -12.60 -5.95
C SER A 266 -4.20 -12.49 -7.45
N ASN A 267 -3.59 -13.34 -8.28
CA ASN A 267 -3.85 -13.38 -9.72
C ASN A 267 -5.30 -13.80 -10.05
N LEU A 268 -5.87 -14.73 -9.29
CA LEU A 268 -7.27 -15.12 -9.44
C LEU A 268 -8.21 -13.94 -9.17
N ILE A 269 -7.97 -13.17 -8.11
CA ILE A 269 -8.76 -11.98 -7.77
C ILE A 269 -8.62 -10.91 -8.86
N ILE A 270 -7.41 -10.64 -9.36
CA ILE A 270 -7.18 -9.74 -10.49
C ILE A 270 -8.02 -10.17 -11.70
N LYS A 271 -7.99 -11.46 -12.06
CA LYS A 271 -8.76 -12.00 -13.18
C LYS A 271 -10.27 -11.83 -13.00
N LYS A 272 -10.78 -12.03 -11.77
CA LYS A 272 -12.21 -11.87 -11.47
C LYS A 272 -12.66 -10.42 -11.65
N PHE A 273 -11.99 -9.46 -11.03
CA PHE A 273 -12.29 -8.04 -11.20
C PHE A 273 -12.18 -7.59 -12.65
N PHE A 274 -11.11 -8.00 -13.34
CA PHE A 274 -10.91 -7.64 -14.75
C PHE A 274 -12.03 -8.15 -15.65
N LYS A 275 -12.59 -9.33 -15.39
CA LYS A 275 -13.69 -9.90 -16.19
C LYS A 275 -15.01 -9.13 -16.00
N ILE A 276 -15.23 -8.51 -14.85
CA ILE A 276 -16.49 -7.83 -14.52
C ILE A 276 -16.45 -6.37 -14.95
N ILE A 277 -15.31 -5.70 -14.79
CA ILE A 277 -15.16 -4.26 -15.03
C ILE A 277 -14.87 -3.93 -16.51
N LYS A 278 -14.24 -4.86 -17.25
CA LYS A 278 -13.94 -4.69 -18.67
C LYS A 278 -15.09 -5.18 -19.55
#